data_AF-A0A8T5M8W4-F1
#
_entry.id   AF-A0A8T5M8W4-F1
#
_cell.length_a   1.000
_cell.length_b   1.000
_cell.length_c   1.000
_cell.angle_alpha   90.00
_cell.angle_beta   90.00
_cell.angle_gamma   90.00
#
_symmetry.space_group_name_H-M   'P 1'
#
loop_
_entity.id
_entity.type
_entity.pdbx_description
1 polymer ?
#
loop_
_entity_poly.entity_id
_entity_poly.type
_entity_poly.pdbx_seq_one_letter_code
_entity_poly.pdbx_strand_id
1 'polypeptide(L)'
;MAYQAGLNGIVCSAADLYAVRSKLPNDFMYITPGIKGTRTPAGADQKRVFSPGNAVQDGSSVLVIGRAITDLKTPQERVQAGYEILEDMARHL
;
A
#
# COMPACT_ATOMS: atom_id res chain seq x y z
N MET A 1 -18.11 -8.96 -9.22
CA MET A 1 -19.17 -8.22 -8.50
C MET A 1 -18.93 -6.70 -8.52
N ALA A 2 -17.91 -6.15 -7.86
CA ALA A 2 -17.70 -4.68 -7.83
C ALA A 2 -17.68 -4.02 -9.22
N TYR A 3 -16.85 -4.54 -10.14
CA TYR A 3 -16.80 -4.07 -11.53
C TYR A 3 -18.14 -4.22 -12.26
N GLN A 4 -18.81 -5.38 -12.11
CA GLN A 4 -20.13 -5.62 -12.71
C GLN A 4 -21.22 -4.68 -12.18
N ALA A 5 -21.05 -4.16 -10.96
CA ALA A 5 -21.93 -3.17 -10.36
C ALA A 5 -21.60 -1.72 -10.77
N GLY A 6 -20.64 -1.51 -11.69
CA GLY A 6 -20.26 -0.19 -12.18
C GLY A 6 -19.32 0.60 -11.26
N LEU A 7 -18.72 -0.05 -10.25
CA LEU A 7 -17.73 0.60 -9.38
C LEU A 7 -16.37 0.73 -10.08
N ASN A 8 -15.59 1.74 -9.70
CA ASN A 8 -14.28 2.02 -10.32
C ASN A 8 -13.09 1.36 -9.60
N GLY A 9 -13.31 0.68 -8.48
CA GLY A 9 -12.22 0.10 -7.71
C GLY A 9 -12.67 -0.73 -6.53
N ILE A 10 -11.69 -1.33 -5.87
CA ILE A 10 -11.88 -2.11 -4.63
C ILE A 10 -10.79 -1.79 -3.61
N VAL A 11 -11.11 -2.05 -2.35
CA VAL A 11 -10.11 -2.17 -1.28
C VAL A 11 -9.70 -3.64 -1.19
N CYS A 12 -8.40 -3.94 -1.32
CA CYS A 12 -7.89 -5.30 -1.23
C CYS A 12 -6.47 -5.33 -0.64
N SER A 13 -6.00 -6.49 -0.20
CA SER A 13 -4.61 -6.62 0.23
C SER A 13 -3.67 -6.72 -0.98
N ALA A 14 -2.40 -6.34 -0.83
CA ALA A 14 -1.42 -6.45 -1.91
C ALA A 14 -1.29 -7.89 -2.44
N ALA A 15 -1.38 -8.89 -1.56
CA ALA A 15 -1.32 -10.30 -1.92
C ALA A 15 -2.47 -10.74 -2.86
N ASP A 16 -3.62 -10.06 -2.81
CA ASP A 16 -4.77 -10.42 -3.65
C ASP A 16 -4.65 -9.86 -5.07
N LEU A 17 -3.83 -8.81 -5.27
CA LEU A 17 -3.71 -8.07 -6.54
C LEU A 17 -3.36 -8.99 -7.70
N TYR A 18 -2.40 -9.88 -7.51
CA TYR A 18 -1.96 -10.80 -8.55
C TYR A 18 -3.11 -11.64 -9.13
N ALA A 19 -4.04 -12.08 -8.27
CA ALA A 19 -5.14 -12.95 -8.66
C ALA A 19 -6.33 -12.22 -9.31
N VAL A 20 -6.47 -10.92 -9.06
CA VAL A 20 -7.62 -10.12 -9.52
C VAL A 20 -7.29 -9.18 -10.67
N ARG A 21 -6.04 -8.71 -10.78
CA ARG A 21 -5.65 -7.66 -11.72
C ARG A 21 -5.85 -8.07 -13.18
N SER A 22 -5.54 -9.32 -13.52
CA SER A 22 -5.72 -9.85 -14.88
C SER A 22 -7.19 -10.03 -15.29
N LYS A 23 -8.14 -9.87 -14.36
CA LYS A 23 -9.58 -10.10 -14.59
C LYS A 23 -10.39 -8.80 -14.68
N LEU A 24 -9.73 -7.65 -14.53
CA LEU A 24 -10.36 -6.35 -14.42
C LEU A 24 -9.68 -5.36 -15.39
N PRO A 25 -10.39 -4.29 -15.81
CA PRO A 25 -9.81 -3.28 -16.70
C PRO A 25 -8.56 -2.61 -16.13
N ASN A 26 -7.72 -2.08 -17.03
CA ASN A 26 -6.46 -1.42 -16.65
C ASN A 26 -6.66 -0.16 -15.79
N ASP A 27 -7.80 0.52 -15.93
CA ASP A 27 -8.18 1.71 -15.17
C ASP A 27 -8.93 1.39 -13.86
N PHE A 28 -9.10 0.11 -13.52
CA PHE A 28 -9.71 -0.30 -12.26
C PHE A 28 -8.76 -0.03 -11.09
N MET A 29 -9.26 0.71 -10.08
CA MET A 29 -8.45 1.17 -8.96
C MET A 29 -8.32 0.11 -7.86
N TYR A 30 -7.10 -0.09 -7.38
CA TYR A 30 -6.81 -0.95 -6.24
C TYR A 30 -6.28 -0.13 -5.06
N ILE A 31 -7.08 -0.07 -3.99
CA ILE A 31 -6.73 0.65 -2.76
C ILE A 31 -6.20 -0.38 -1.76
N THR A 32 -4.94 -0.23 -1.38
CA THR A 32 -4.20 -1.22 -0.61
C THR A 32 -3.86 -0.69 0.79
N PRO A 33 -4.61 -1.08 1.84
CA PRO A 33 -4.30 -0.73 3.22
C PRO A 33 -3.30 -1.70 3.85
N GLY A 34 -2.78 -1.31 5.02
CA GLY A 34 -1.89 -2.17 5.81
C GLY A 34 -0.44 -2.18 5.32
N ILE A 35 -0.04 -1.16 4.56
CA ILE A 35 1.36 -0.95 4.14
C ILE A 35 2.18 -0.54 5.35
N LYS A 36 3.32 -1.23 5.56
CA LYS A 36 4.27 -0.88 6.61
C LYS A 36 5.22 0.21 6.12
N GLY A 37 5.64 1.08 7.02
CA GLY A 37 6.75 2.00 6.73
C GLY A 37 8.07 1.24 6.73
N THR A 38 9.08 1.81 6.07
CA THR A 38 10.45 1.28 5.96
C THR A 38 11.11 0.99 7.32
N ARG A 39 10.70 1.70 8.38
CA ARG A 39 11.21 1.55 9.75
C ARG A 39 10.39 0.61 10.65
N THR A 40 9.36 -0.06 10.13
CA THR A 40 8.48 -0.88 10.97
C THR A 40 9.19 -2.18 11.41
N PRO A 41 9.33 -2.46 12.72
CA PRO A 41 9.99 -3.68 13.18
C PRO A 41 9.30 -4.95 12.67
N ALA A 42 10.11 -5.96 12.33
CA ALA A 42 9.63 -7.32 12.13
C ALA A 42 8.91 -7.80 13.41
N GLY A 43 7.68 -8.31 13.28
CA GLY A 43 6.89 -8.83 14.42
C GLY A 43 5.77 -7.93 14.95
N ALA A 44 5.61 -6.68 14.47
CA ALA A 44 4.38 -5.94 14.74
C ALA A 44 3.18 -6.61 14.05
N ASP A 45 2.14 -6.91 14.84
CA ASP A 45 0.96 -7.79 14.70
C ASP A 45 0.14 -7.72 13.38
N GLN A 46 0.81 -7.78 12.23
CA GLN A 46 0.18 -7.86 10.91
C GLN A 46 0.93 -8.90 10.06
N LYS A 47 0.29 -10.06 9.91
CA LYS A 47 0.78 -11.27 9.21
C LYS A 47 0.96 -11.13 7.69
N ARG A 48 0.79 -9.95 7.09
CA ARG A 48 0.91 -9.74 5.64
C ARG A 48 1.68 -8.45 5.40
N VAL A 49 2.99 -8.57 5.16
CA VAL A 49 3.96 -7.47 5.13
C VAL A 49 4.28 -7.13 3.68
N PHE A 50 3.93 -5.92 3.24
CA PHE A 50 4.39 -5.35 1.97
C PHE A 50 5.05 -4.00 2.25
N SER A 51 6.24 -3.79 1.67
CA SER A 51 6.84 -2.46 1.57
C SER A 51 6.02 -1.60 0.60
N PRO A 52 6.11 -0.26 0.71
CA PRO A 52 5.48 0.64 -0.26
C PRO A 52 5.86 0.33 -1.70
N GLY A 53 7.14 0.11 -1.98
CA GLY A 53 7.68 -0.22 -3.30
C GLY A 53 7.09 -1.52 -3.87
N ASN A 54 7.04 -2.59 -3.08
CA ASN A 54 6.44 -3.85 -3.53
C ASN A 54 4.95 -3.67 -3.85
N ALA A 55 4.22 -2.94 -3.03
CA ALA A 55 2.80 -2.69 -3.28
C ALA A 55 2.57 -1.93 -4.60
N VAL A 56 3.46 -1.00 -4.96
CA VAL A 56 3.47 -0.33 -6.27
C VAL A 56 3.76 -1.33 -7.39
N GLN A 57 4.81 -2.15 -7.27
CA GLN A 57 5.15 -3.15 -8.30
C GLN A 57 4.02 -4.15 -8.54
N ASP A 58 3.33 -4.56 -7.48
CA ASP A 58 2.19 -5.47 -7.56
C ASP A 58 0.94 -4.84 -8.20
N GLY A 59 0.96 -3.52 -8.41
CA GLY A 59 -0.07 -2.78 -9.13
C GLY A 59 -1.10 -2.07 -8.25
N SER A 60 -0.76 -1.75 -7.00
CA SER A 60 -1.61 -0.89 -6.17
C SER A 60 -1.74 0.50 -6.78
N SER A 61 -2.96 1.03 -6.84
CA SER A 61 -3.22 2.39 -7.31
C SER A 61 -3.11 3.42 -6.19
N VAL A 62 -3.51 3.04 -4.98
CA VAL A 62 -3.47 3.89 -3.78
C VAL A 62 -2.97 3.08 -2.60
N LEU A 63 -2.00 3.62 -1.86
CA LEU A 63 -1.50 3.03 -0.63
C LEU A 63 -2.12 3.75 0.58
N VAL A 64 -2.71 3.00 1.51
CA VAL A 64 -3.22 3.56 2.78
C VAL A 64 -2.25 3.22 3.90
N ILE A 65 -1.54 4.25 4.37
CA ILE A 65 -0.47 4.14 5.37
C ILE A 65 -0.90 4.89 6.63
N GLY A 66 -1.07 4.15 7.73
CA GLY A 66 -1.53 4.71 9.02
C GLY A 66 -0.39 4.76 10.04
N ARG A 67 -0.42 3.82 11.00
CA ARG A 67 0.47 3.73 12.17
C ARG A 67 1.97 3.91 11.88
N ALA A 68 2.43 3.46 10.71
CA ALA A 68 3.81 3.65 10.27
C ALA A 68 4.26 5.13 10.24
N ILE A 69 3.31 6.06 10.07
CA ILE A 69 3.52 7.49 10.20
C ILE A 69 2.94 7.98 11.54
N THR A 70 1.68 7.67 11.83
CA THR A 70 0.93 8.35 12.91
C THR A 70 1.41 8.03 14.32
N ASP A 71 2.04 6.87 14.55
CA ASP A 71 2.46 6.43 15.89
C ASP A 71 3.84 7.01 16.29
N LEU A 72 4.48 7.76 15.38
CA LEU A 72 5.76 8.42 15.66
C LEU A 72 5.55 9.63 16.57
N LYS A 73 6.54 9.84 17.46
CA LYS A 73 6.41 10.73 18.63
C LYS A 73 6.51 12.21 18.24
N THR A 74 7.34 12.53 17.25
CA THR A 74 7.63 13.91 16.85
C THR A 74 7.15 14.20 15.43
N PRO A 75 6.78 15.47 15.12
CA PRO A 75 6.47 15.88 13.76
C PRO A 75 7.61 15.57 12.77
N GLN A 76 8.86 15.76 13.18
CA GLN A 76 10.04 15.50 12.37
C GLN A 76 10.17 14.03 12.00
N GLU A 77 9.93 13.11 12.94
CA GLU A 77 9.93 11.68 12.64
C GLU A 77 8.83 11.29 11.64
N ARG A 78 7.65 11.90 11.73
CA ARG A 78 6.52 11.67 10.80
C ARG A 78 6.83 12.14 9.39
N VAL A 79 7.39 13.34 9.27
CA VAL A 79 7.84 13.90 7.99
C VAL A 79 8.91 13.00 7.38
N GLN A 80 9.90 12.59 8.18
CA GLN A 80 10.96 11.68 7.74
C GLN A 80 10.39 10.33 7.27
N ALA A 81 9.40 9.76 7.97
CA ALA A 81 8.72 8.54 7.54
C ALA A 81 8.05 8.71 6.17
N GLY A 82 7.39 9.85 5.96
CA GLY A 82 6.79 10.19 4.67
C GLY A 82 7.81 10.20 3.54
N TYR A 83 8.96 10.85 3.75
CA TYR A 83 10.05 10.86 2.75
C TYR A 83 10.59 9.45 2.47
N GLU A 84 10.86 8.65 3.50
CA GLU A 84 11.36 7.28 3.32
C GLU A 84 10.37 6.39 2.54
N ILE A 85 9.07 6.55 2.78
CA ILE A 85 8.02 5.87 2.03
C ILE A 85 8.06 6.30 0.56
N LEU A 86 8.15 7.60 0.30
CA LEU A 86 8.21 8.13 -1.08
C LEU A 86 9.48 7.66 -1.80
N GLU A 87 10.62 7.65 -1.12
CA GLU A 87 11.88 7.12 -1.65
C GLU A 87 11.78 5.63 -1.97
N ASP A 88 11.16 4.83 -1.09
CA ASP A 88 10.94 3.42 -1.33
C ASP A 88 10.06 3.19 -2.56
N MET A 89 8.96 3.94 -2.71
CA MET A 89 8.12 3.89 -3.91
C MET A 89 8.89 4.31 -5.16
N ALA A 90 9.66 5.39 -5.10
CA ALA A 90 10.39 5.94 -6.24
C ALA A 90 11.47 4.99 -6.81
N ARG A 91 12.01 4.07 -6.01
CA ARG A 91 12.94 3.03 -6.50
C ARG A 91 12.27 1.98 -7.40
N HIS A 92 10.95 1.96 -7.45
CA HIS A 92 10.16 0.92 -8.13
C HIS A 92 9.20 1.48 -9.20
N LEU A 93 9.34 2.77 -9.54
CA LEU A 93 8.65 3.46 -10.64
C LEU A 93 9.60 3.62 -11.83
#